data_AF-A0A645H5V8-F1
#
_entry.id   AF-A0A645H5V8-F1
#
_cell.length_a   1.000
_cell.length_b   1.000
_cell.length_c   1.000
_cell.angle_alpha   90.00
_cell.angle_beta   90.00
_cell.angle_gamma   90.00
#
_symmetry.space_group_name_H-M   'P 1'
#
loop_
_entity.id
_entity.type
_entity.pdbx_description
1 polymer ?
#
loop_
_entity_poly.entity_id
_entity_poly.type
_entity_poly.pdbx_seq_one_letter_code
_entity_poly.pdbx_strand_id
1 'polypeptide(L)'
;MIARRLGDDREVRGHLNIWPTFMVLGNYTIRVTHPRGPHEMEVWAWTFVPKDAPEEIKDSIRRDVLRTFTPGGMFEADDALNWEEMQHVLKGRVARDTGYLYQMVGAPIQWDEGCYPGGSSAHVFSDNAAINMYAAYLDMMTSDSWEELMEKRAQHRLGLEPAAADR
;
A
#
# COMPACT_ATOMS: atom_id res chain seq x y z
N MET A 1 26.84 -2.70 -5.39
CA MET A 1 26.93 -2.44 -3.93
C MET A 1 25.73 -3.04 -3.18
N ILE A 2 24.51 -2.98 -3.73
CA ILE A 2 23.31 -3.64 -3.16
C ILE A 2 23.35 -5.16 -3.34
N ALA A 3 23.48 -5.65 -4.58
CA ALA A 3 23.54 -7.09 -4.89
C ALA A 3 24.56 -7.87 -4.05
N ARG A 4 25.78 -7.32 -3.91
CA ARG A 4 26.83 -7.91 -3.04
C ARG A 4 26.40 -8.08 -1.58
N ARG A 5 25.56 -7.20 -1.06
CA ARG A 5 25.14 -7.20 0.36
C ARG A 5 23.83 -7.96 0.57
N LEU A 6 22.88 -7.82 -0.34
CA LEU A 6 21.50 -8.27 -0.16
C LEU A 6 21.09 -9.42 -1.10
N GLY A 7 21.92 -9.75 -2.10
CA GLY A 7 21.58 -10.69 -3.17
C GLY A 7 21.00 -9.98 -4.39
N ASP A 8 20.97 -10.69 -5.52
CA ASP A 8 20.57 -10.15 -6.83
C ASP A 8 19.07 -9.81 -6.90
N ASP A 9 18.24 -10.47 -6.07
CA ASP A 9 16.78 -10.34 -6.10
C ASP A 9 16.23 -9.17 -5.25
N ARG A 10 17.10 -8.36 -4.63
CA ARG A 10 16.69 -7.32 -3.66
C ARG A 10 16.58 -5.92 -4.26
N GLU A 11 16.92 -5.74 -5.53
CA GLU A 11 16.66 -4.50 -6.24
C GLU A 11 15.22 -4.50 -6.79
N VAL A 12 14.26 -4.28 -5.90
CA VAL A 12 12.83 -4.24 -6.28
C VAL A 12 12.37 -2.79 -6.36
N ARG A 13 11.75 -2.42 -7.49
CA ARG A 13 11.06 -1.14 -7.65
C ARG A 13 9.55 -1.37 -7.58
N GLY A 14 8.86 -0.52 -6.85
CA GLY A 14 7.40 -0.60 -6.72
C GLY A 14 6.85 0.53 -5.87
N HIS A 15 5.60 0.38 -5.47
CA HIS A 15 4.95 1.21 -4.46
C HIS A 15 4.56 0.33 -3.27
N LEU A 16 4.54 0.91 -2.08
CA LEU A 16 4.13 0.20 -0.87
C LEU A 16 3.37 1.13 0.07
N ASN A 17 2.53 0.53 0.90
CA ASN A 17 1.91 1.17 2.04
C ASN A 17 2.44 0.52 3.32
N ILE A 18 2.92 1.34 4.25
CA ILE A 18 3.11 0.95 5.63
C ILE A 18 1.81 1.32 6.34
N TRP A 19 1.10 0.29 6.78
CA TRP A 19 -0.17 0.44 7.48
C TRP A 19 -0.03 1.41 8.68
N PRO A 20 -0.97 2.36 8.89
CA PRO A 20 -2.23 2.51 8.14
C PRO A 20 -2.18 3.50 6.97
N THR A 21 -1.36 4.56 7.01
CA THR A 21 -1.51 5.71 6.09
C THR A 21 -0.19 6.25 5.51
N PHE A 22 0.91 5.50 5.64
CA PHE A 22 2.21 5.90 5.13
C PHE A 22 2.49 5.20 3.80
N MET A 23 2.86 5.94 2.77
CA MET A 23 3.07 5.44 1.41
C MET A 23 4.49 5.74 0.93
N VAL A 24 5.10 4.82 0.19
CA VAL A 24 6.39 5.02 -0.46
C VAL A 24 6.31 4.58 -1.90
N LEU A 25 6.84 5.41 -2.80
CA LEU A 25 6.97 5.10 -4.22
C LEU A 25 8.44 5.00 -4.59
N GLY A 26 8.77 4.05 -5.47
CA GLY A 26 10.13 3.82 -5.96
C GLY A 26 10.74 4.96 -6.77
N ASN A 27 9.99 6.05 -7.00
CA ASN A 27 10.44 7.28 -7.65
C ASN A 27 10.94 8.33 -6.65
N TYR A 28 11.25 7.95 -5.40
CA TYR A 28 11.73 8.84 -4.33
C TYR A 28 10.66 9.65 -3.60
N THR A 29 9.37 9.27 -3.72
CA THR A 29 8.27 9.94 -3.01
C THR A 29 7.91 9.18 -1.72
N ILE A 30 7.72 9.91 -0.63
CA ILE A 30 7.08 9.44 0.61
C ILE A 30 5.85 10.30 0.87
N ARG A 31 4.73 9.66 1.27
CA ARG A 31 3.50 10.36 1.66
C ARG A 31 2.98 9.88 3.01
N VAL A 32 2.35 10.77 3.76
CA VAL A 32 1.50 10.43 4.88
C VAL A 32 0.15 11.09 4.68
N THR A 33 -0.91 10.29 4.73
CA THR A 33 -2.28 10.78 4.67
C THR A 33 -2.82 10.93 6.08
N HIS A 34 -3.00 12.17 6.51
CA HIS A 34 -3.57 12.52 7.81
C HIS A 34 -5.09 12.65 7.71
N PRO A 35 -5.88 11.79 8.38
CA PRO A 35 -7.34 11.90 8.33
C PRO A 35 -7.82 13.17 9.05
N ARG A 36 -8.70 13.93 8.41
CA ARG A 36 -9.37 15.13 8.96
C ARG A 36 -10.88 14.88 9.12
N GLY A 37 -11.23 13.66 9.54
CA GLY A 37 -12.59 13.13 9.53
C GLY A 37 -12.83 12.16 8.36
N PRO A 38 -14.06 11.66 8.17
CA PRO A 38 -14.37 10.63 7.17
C PRO A 38 -14.47 11.17 5.73
N HIS A 39 -14.41 12.48 5.52
CA HIS A 39 -14.64 13.12 4.21
C HIS A 39 -13.51 14.06 3.78
N GLU A 40 -12.42 14.11 4.55
CA GLU A 40 -11.32 15.02 4.32
C GLU A 40 -10.01 14.39 4.82
N MET A 41 -8.93 14.66 4.10
CA MET A 41 -7.58 14.24 4.46
C MET A 41 -6.58 15.32 4.10
N GLU A 42 -5.48 15.37 4.84
CA GLU A 42 -4.33 16.22 4.54
C GLU A 42 -3.15 15.32 4.17
N VAL A 43 -2.63 15.49 2.95
CA VAL A 43 -1.51 14.67 2.45
C VAL A 43 -0.20 15.43 2.63
N TRP A 44 0.70 14.89 3.43
CA TRP A 44 2.08 15.36 3.52
C TRP A 44 2.93 14.57 2.54
N ALA A 45 3.55 15.24 1.56
CA ALA A 45 4.40 14.62 0.55
C ALA A 45 5.83 15.14 0.66
N TRP A 46 6.80 14.21 0.73
CA TRP A 46 8.22 14.51 0.78
C TRP A 46 8.98 13.73 -0.28
N THR A 47 10.17 14.26 -0.59
CA THR A 47 11.18 13.56 -1.38
C THR A 47 12.27 13.02 -0.47
N PHE A 48 12.64 11.75 -0.64
CA PHE A 48 13.84 11.20 -0.01
C PHE A 48 14.95 11.03 -1.05
N VAL A 49 16.20 11.16 -0.64
CA VAL A 49 17.34 11.04 -1.55
C VAL A 49 18.43 10.18 -0.90
N PRO A 50 19.26 9.46 -1.68
CA PRO A 50 20.42 8.78 -1.12
C PRO A 50 21.32 9.78 -0.41
N LYS A 51 21.67 9.49 0.85
CA LYS A 51 22.45 10.39 1.70
C LYS A 51 23.78 10.79 1.05
N ASP A 52 24.44 9.82 0.42
CA ASP A 52 25.78 9.96 -0.15
C ASP A 52 25.77 10.39 -1.63
N ALA A 53 24.61 10.75 -2.19
CA ALA A 53 24.53 11.28 -3.55
C ALA A 53 25.12 12.71 -3.64
N PRO A 54 25.72 13.10 -4.78
CA PRO A 54 26.10 14.48 -5.05
C PRO A 54 24.90 15.43 -4.95
N GLU A 55 25.13 16.69 -4.59
CA GLU A 55 24.06 17.68 -4.43
C GLU A 55 23.30 17.94 -5.74
N GLU A 56 23.96 17.93 -6.90
CA GLU A 56 23.25 18.05 -8.18
C GLU A 56 22.28 16.88 -8.44
N ILE A 57 22.60 15.68 -7.97
CA ILE A 57 21.74 14.49 -8.10
C ILE A 57 20.55 14.61 -7.14
N LYS A 58 20.78 15.06 -5.90
CA LYS A 58 19.69 15.31 -4.94
C LYS A 58 18.72 16.37 -5.47
N ASP A 59 19.23 17.46 -6.07
CA ASP A 59 18.37 18.49 -6.67
C ASP A 59 17.62 17.97 -7.91
N SER A 60 18.25 17.13 -8.74
CA SER A 60 17.57 16.49 -9.86
C SER A 60 16.39 15.64 -9.39
N ILE A 61 16.61 14.75 -8.42
CA ILE A 61 15.55 13.88 -7.86
C ILE A 61 14.41 14.74 -7.29
N ARG A 62 14.74 15.79 -6.53
CA ARG A 62 13.75 16.73 -5.99
C ARG A 62 12.90 17.37 -7.09
N ARG A 63 13.51 17.81 -8.20
CA ARG A 63 12.77 18.39 -9.34
C ARG A 63 11.89 17.37 -10.05
N ASP A 64 12.34 16.13 -10.16
CA ASP A 64 11.56 15.06 -10.81
C ASP A 64 10.35 14.66 -9.96
N VAL A 65 10.50 14.57 -8.64
CA VAL A 65 9.37 14.33 -7.73
C VAL A 65 8.40 15.51 -7.77
N LEU A 66 8.88 16.76 -7.75
CA LEU A 66 8.02 17.95 -7.86
C LEU A 66 7.12 17.94 -9.09
N ARG A 67 7.59 17.41 -10.22
CA ARG A 67 6.81 17.31 -11.46
C ARG A 67 5.76 16.20 -11.44
N THR A 68 5.82 15.28 -10.48
CA THR A 68 5.04 14.02 -10.50
C THR A 68 4.06 13.90 -9.34
N PHE A 69 4.54 13.64 -8.12
CA PHE A 69 3.72 13.33 -6.94
C PHE A 69 3.86 14.37 -5.84
N THR A 70 3.60 15.63 -6.20
CA THR A 70 3.46 16.75 -5.26
C THR A 70 2.19 17.53 -5.62
N PRO A 71 1.76 18.54 -4.83
CA PRO A 71 0.51 19.27 -5.12
C PRO A 71 0.43 19.91 -6.52
N GLY A 72 1.56 20.20 -7.17
CA GLY A 72 1.62 20.68 -8.55
C GLY A 72 2.10 19.65 -9.57
N GLY A 73 2.19 18.38 -9.17
CA GLY A 73 2.70 17.29 -10.00
C GLY A 73 1.62 16.71 -10.92
N MET A 74 2.04 16.28 -12.11
CA MET A 74 1.10 15.84 -13.14
C MET A 74 0.33 14.57 -12.77
N PHE A 75 0.97 13.62 -12.07
CA PHE A 75 0.32 12.36 -11.71
C PHE A 75 -0.57 12.50 -10.47
N GLU A 76 -0.19 13.37 -9.52
CA GLU A 76 -1.02 13.64 -8.35
C GLU A 76 -2.37 14.26 -8.74
N ALA A 77 -2.38 15.13 -9.76
CA ALA A 77 -3.62 15.71 -10.27
C ALA A 77 -4.58 14.66 -10.86
N ASP A 78 -4.05 13.66 -11.59
CA ASP A 78 -4.83 12.56 -12.15
C ASP A 78 -5.42 11.66 -11.04
N ASP A 79 -4.63 11.33 -10.01
CA ASP A 79 -5.06 10.48 -8.90
C ASP A 79 -6.03 11.19 -7.95
N ALA A 80 -5.85 12.49 -7.71
CA ALA A 80 -6.69 13.27 -6.79
C ALA A 80 -8.16 13.26 -7.21
N LEU A 81 -8.43 13.34 -8.51
CA LEU A 81 -9.81 13.28 -9.04
C LEU A 81 -10.45 11.91 -8.80
N ASN A 82 -9.69 10.82 -8.89
CA ASN A 82 -10.22 9.49 -8.59
C ASN A 82 -10.65 9.39 -7.12
N TRP A 83 -9.82 9.89 -6.20
CA TRP A 83 -10.11 9.84 -4.76
C TRP A 83 -11.30 10.74 -4.39
N GLU A 84 -11.33 11.96 -4.92
CA GLU A 84 -12.44 12.90 -4.69
C GLU A 84 -13.75 12.30 -5.18
N GLU A 85 -13.77 11.79 -6.42
CA GLU A 85 -15.02 11.31 -7.02
C GLU A 85 -15.53 10.03 -6.39
N MET A 86 -14.64 9.11 -5.98
CA MET A 86 -15.05 7.97 -5.16
C MET A 86 -15.79 8.43 -3.90
N GLN A 87 -15.24 9.41 -3.18
CA GLN A 87 -15.86 9.92 -1.97
C GLN A 87 -17.15 10.71 -2.23
N HIS A 88 -17.24 11.40 -3.38
CA HIS A 88 -18.43 12.13 -3.80
C HIS A 88 -19.58 11.17 -4.11
N VAL A 89 -19.35 10.15 -4.95
CA VAL A 89 -20.34 9.14 -5.33
C VAL A 89 -20.88 8.39 -4.11
N LEU A 90 -20.01 8.09 -3.14
CA LEU A 90 -20.39 7.48 -1.86
C LEU A 90 -21.28 8.37 -0.96
N LYS A 91 -21.66 9.59 -1.35
CA LYS A 91 -22.72 10.31 -0.62
C LYS A 91 -24.10 9.71 -0.91
N GLY A 92 -24.27 9.11 -2.10
CA GLY A 92 -25.50 8.46 -2.53
C GLY A 92 -25.85 7.23 -1.69
N ARG A 93 -27.15 7.02 -1.41
CA ARG A 93 -27.62 5.87 -0.62
C ARG A 93 -27.34 4.53 -1.30
N VAL A 94 -27.70 4.42 -2.58
CA VAL A 94 -27.53 3.17 -3.35
C VAL A 94 -26.04 2.83 -3.50
N ALA A 95 -25.20 3.81 -3.83
CA ALA A 95 -23.77 3.61 -4.03
C ALA A 95 -23.08 3.07 -2.77
N ARG A 96 -23.40 3.60 -1.57
CA ARG A 96 -22.83 3.10 -0.31
C ARG A 96 -23.19 1.66 0.02
N ASP A 97 -24.38 1.23 -0.38
CA ASP A 97 -24.87 -0.13 -0.11
C ASP A 97 -24.38 -1.16 -1.15
N THR A 98 -23.68 -0.73 -2.21
CA THR A 98 -23.26 -1.61 -3.34
C THR A 98 -21.96 -2.38 -3.05
N GLY A 99 -21.10 -1.87 -2.17
CA GLY A 99 -19.78 -2.45 -1.88
C GLY A 99 -18.74 -2.23 -3.00
N TYR A 100 -17.49 -2.66 -2.75
CA TYR A 100 -16.38 -2.58 -3.71
C TYR A 100 -16.03 -3.96 -4.25
N LEU A 101 -15.59 -4.00 -5.51
CA LEU A 101 -15.18 -5.23 -6.19
C LEU A 101 -13.64 -5.39 -6.11
N TYR A 102 -13.18 -6.43 -5.43
CA TYR A 102 -11.77 -6.84 -5.38
C TYR A 102 -11.65 -8.30 -5.84
N GLN A 103 -11.62 -8.53 -7.15
CA GLN A 103 -11.60 -9.88 -7.76
C GLN A 103 -10.36 -10.16 -8.60
N MET A 104 -9.46 -9.18 -8.77
CA MET A 104 -8.21 -9.33 -9.51
C MET A 104 -7.14 -10.01 -8.65
N VAL A 105 -7.44 -11.17 -8.07
CA VAL A 105 -6.48 -11.92 -7.23
C VAL A 105 -5.35 -12.56 -8.03
N GLY A 106 -5.54 -12.77 -9.33
CA GLY A 106 -4.49 -13.19 -10.26
C GLY A 106 -3.84 -14.52 -9.87
N ALA A 107 -2.50 -14.55 -9.83
CA ALA A 107 -1.72 -15.72 -9.43
C ALA A 107 -1.81 -15.96 -7.90
N PRO A 108 -1.82 -17.23 -7.46
CA PRO A 108 -1.94 -17.56 -6.04
C PRO A 108 -0.85 -16.91 -5.21
N ILE A 109 -1.19 -16.56 -3.96
CA ILE A 109 -0.23 -16.07 -2.99
C ILE A 109 0.60 -17.25 -2.51
N GLN A 110 1.91 -17.15 -2.66
CA GLN A 110 2.88 -18.10 -2.14
C GLN A 110 3.60 -17.48 -0.93
N TRP A 111 3.75 -18.27 0.13
CA TRP A 111 4.41 -17.82 1.35
C TRP A 111 5.87 -18.20 1.35
N ASP A 112 6.72 -17.23 1.68
CA ASP A 112 8.18 -17.40 1.83
C ASP A 112 8.80 -18.05 0.57
N GLU A 113 8.30 -17.70 -0.62
CA GLU A 113 8.75 -18.25 -1.89
C GLU A 113 10.14 -17.71 -2.28
N GLY A 114 11.10 -18.62 -2.42
CA GLY A 114 12.47 -18.29 -2.81
C GLY A 114 13.14 -17.37 -1.79
N CYS A 115 13.43 -16.13 -2.19
CA CYS A 115 14.04 -15.12 -1.33
C CYS A 115 13.05 -14.08 -0.78
N TYR A 116 11.76 -14.16 -1.13
CA TYR A 116 10.76 -13.17 -0.74
C TYR A 116 10.01 -13.62 0.52
N PRO A 117 10.18 -12.94 1.67
CA PRO A 117 9.45 -13.29 2.88
C PRO A 117 7.99 -12.85 2.80
N GLY A 118 7.12 -13.56 3.51
CA GLY A 118 5.68 -13.29 3.55
C GLY A 118 4.96 -13.79 2.29
N GLY A 119 3.73 -13.31 2.09
CA GLY A 119 2.93 -13.66 0.92
C GLY A 119 3.32 -12.84 -0.31
N SER A 120 3.79 -13.51 -1.36
CA SER A 120 4.10 -12.94 -2.67
C SER A 120 3.22 -13.53 -3.77
N SER A 121 3.01 -12.76 -4.83
CA SER A 121 2.39 -13.24 -6.08
C SER A 121 3.28 -12.84 -7.24
N ALA A 122 3.34 -13.66 -8.29
CA ALA A 122 4.22 -13.46 -9.44
C ALA A 122 3.84 -12.23 -10.31
N HIS A 123 2.72 -11.57 -10.02
CA HIS A 123 2.23 -10.42 -10.78
C HIS A 123 1.95 -9.20 -9.89
N VAL A 124 2.44 -8.04 -10.34
CA VAL A 124 2.29 -6.75 -9.63
C VAL A 124 0.87 -6.19 -9.72
N PHE A 125 0.13 -6.49 -10.80
CA PHE A 125 -1.25 -6.07 -10.97
C PHE A 125 -2.17 -7.10 -10.32
N SER A 126 -2.54 -6.85 -9.05
CA SER A 126 -3.53 -7.66 -8.35
C SER A 126 -4.21 -6.87 -7.23
N ASP A 127 -5.36 -7.38 -6.78
CA ASP A 127 -6.09 -6.89 -5.61
C ASP A 127 -5.56 -7.48 -4.29
N ASN A 128 -4.58 -8.39 -4.34
CA ASN A 128 -4.10 -9.16 -3.18
C ASN A 128 -3.64 -8.27 -2.02
N ALA A 129 -2.88 -7.21 -2.31
CA ALA A 129 -2.41 -6.27 -1.30
C ALA A 129 -3.57 -5.48 -0.67
N ALA A 130 -4.55 -5.06 -1.48
CA ALA A 130 -5.74 -4.33 -1.00
C ALA A 130 -6.62 -5.22 -0.12
N ILE A 131 -6.89 -6.46 -0.55
CA ILE A 131 -7.66 -7.44 0.23
C ILE A 131 -6.97 -7.70 1.59
N ASN A 132 -5.65 -7.90 1.60
CA ASN A 132 -4.92 -8.11 2.87
C ASN A 132 -4.96 -6.88 3.78
N MET A 133 -4.87 -5.68 3.19
CA MET A 133 -4.98 -4.42 3.92
C MET A 133 -6.37 -4.26 4.56
N TYR A 134 -7.45 -4.50 3.82
CA TYR A 134 -8.81 -4.41 4.36
C TYR A 134 -9.14 -5.53 5.34
N ALA A 135 -8.57 -6.72 5.18
CA ALA A 135 -8.66 -7.78 6.19
C ALA A 135 -7.99 -7.34 7.49
N ALA A 136 -6.78 -6.77 7.42
CA ALA A 136 -6.09 -6.23 8.59
C ALA A 136 -6.87 -5.09 9.26
N TYR A 137 -7.49 -4.21 8.47
CA TYR A 137 -8.38 -3.17 8.96
C TYR A 137 -9.58 -3.77 9.71
N LEU A 138 -10.28 -4.74 9.11
CA LEU A 138 -11.42 -5.41 9.72
C LEU A 138 -11.04 -6.08 11.04
N ASP A 139 -9.92 -6.81 11.07
CA ASP A 139 -9.41 -7.45 12.28
C ASP A 139 -9.15 -6.43 13.38
N MET A 140 -8.51 -5.31 13.04
CA MET A 140 -8.22 -4.22 13.98
C MET A 140 -9.49 -3.56 14.50
N MET A 141 -10.50 -3.35 13.65
CA MET A 141 -11.77 -2.70 14.02
C MET A 141 -12.70 -3.61 14.82
N THR A 142 -12.46 -4.92 14.82
CA THR A 142 -13.33 -5.92 15.46
C THR A 142 -12.67 -6.68 16.59
N SER A 143 -11.44 -6.34 16.97
CA SER A 143 -10.73 -6.94 18.10
C SER A 143 -10.72 -6.00 19.28
N ASP A 144 -10.96 -6.54 20.47
CA ASP A 144 -10.96 -5.78 21.72
C ASP A 144 -9.57 -5.67 22.34
N SER A 145 -8.61 -6.48 21.88
CA SER A 145 -7.24 -6.50 22.40
C SER A 145 -6.20 -6.82 21.32
N TRP A 146 -4.94 -6.51 21.63
CA TRP A 146 -3.80 -6.89 20.79
C TRP A 146 -3.63 -8.39 20.66
N GLU A 147 -3.92 -9.16 21.71
CA GLU A 147 -3.82 -10.63 21.67
C GLU A 147 -4.82 -11.23 20.68
N GLU A 148 -6.09 -10.82 20.79
CA GLU A 148 -7.15 -11.22 19.87
C GLU A 148 -6.86 -10.78 18.43
N LEU A 149 -6.36 -9.55 18.24
CA LEU A 149 -5.94 -9.07 16.93
C LEU A 149 -4.86 -9.96 16.34
N MET A 150 -3.83 -10.32 17.12
CA MET A 150 -2.75 -11.17 16.65
C MET A 150 -3.21 -12.59 16.31
N GLU A 151 -4.17 -13.14 17.05
CA GLU A 151 -4.82 -14.41 16.75
C GLU A 151 -5.61 -14.34 15.42
N LYS A 152 -6.47 -13.34 15.24
CA LYS A 152 -7.19 -13.12 13.97
C LYS A 152 -6.24 -12.89 12.81
N ARG A 153 -5.17 -12.11 12.99
CA ARG A 153 -4.13 -11.90 11.97
C ARG A 153 -3.39 -13.18 11.63
N ALA A 154 -3.28 -14.16 12.53
CA ALA A 154 -2.70 -15.46 12.19
C ALA A 154 -3.65 -16.28 11.31
N GLN A 155 -4.96 -16.21 11.58
CA GLN A 155 -6.00 -16.98 10.89
C GLN A 155 -6.38 -16.38 9.53
N HIS A 156 -6.46 -15.05 9.42
CA HIS A 156 -6.93 -14.33 8.21
C HIS A 156 -5.82 -13.96 7.23
N ARG A 157 -4.61 -14.51 7.40
CA ARG A 157 -3.52 -14.34 6.44
C ARG A 157 -3.90 -14.96 5.10
N LEU A 158 -3.99 -14.13 4.07
CA LEU A 158 -4.24 -14.60 2.70
C LEU A 158 -3.16 -15.60 2.26
N GLY A 159 -3.57 -16.66 1.57
CA GLY A 159 -2.67 -17.66 0.99
C GLY A 159 -2.18 -18.75 1.96
N LEU A 160 -2.57 -18.70 3.23
CA LEU A 160 -2.45 -19.87 4.12
C LEU A 160 -3.69 -20.74 3.98
N GLU A 161 -3.51 -22.07 3.95
CA GLU A 161 -4.61 -23.00 4.18
C GLU A 161 -5.28 -22.61 5.50
N PRO A 162 -6.62 -22.47 5.56
CA PRO A 162 -7.29 -22.27 6.83
C PRO A 162 -6.85 -23.39 7.76
N ALA A 163 -6.50 -23.08 9.01
CA ALA A 163 -6.37 -24.10 10.03
C ALA A 163 -7.64 -24.95 9.94
N ALA A 164 -7.49 -26.26 9.72
CA ALA A 164 -8.62 -27.16 9.56
C ALA A 164 -9.60 -26.89 10.69
N ALA A 165 -10.75 -26.31 10.34
CA ALA A 165 -11.80 -26.11 11.32
C ALA A 165 -12.19 -27.52 11.77
N ASP A 166 -11.85 -27.87 13.01
CA ASP A 166 -12.36 -29.07 13.65
C ASP A 166 -13.89 -29.03 13.50
N ARG A 167 -14.39 -29.94 12.67
CA ARG A 167 -15.82 -30.19 12.47
C ARG A 167 -16.32 -31.10 13.59
#